data_AF-A0A6J5B1P4-F1
#
_entry.id   AF-A0A6J5B1P4-F1
#
_cell.length_a   1.000
_cell.length_b   1.000
_cell.length_c   1.000
_cell.angle_alpha   90.00
_cell.angle_beta   90.00
_cell.angle_gamma   90.00
#
_symmetry.space_group_name_H-M   'P 1'
#
loop_
_entity.id
_entity.type
_entity.pdbx_description
1 polymer ?
#
loop_
_entity_poly.entity_id
_entity_poly.type
_entity_poly.pdbx_seq_one_letter_code
_entity_poly.pdbx_strand_id
1 'polypeptide(L)'
;MKPTDAPADAPLSEADIQAYADGTLSPARAAFLRDYLLRDPAEARRVAFYGKLNEQIQRTFPSAGEPAPKAFKGRREVRSRGRTALATPRLRKTIGTLLAVVIACMAAGGWLAATQVTQQALNNAAVMVLAETAAAPFPASSPTRSAPSAPDLEAIGLRLVDERVLSLGVLQRATEFIYLNGDNQPVVVLSTLALLAPAQPQWSARRIGDVRLLTWTAQRQRFVVAGNARTHGLMRAADVMTMP
;
A
#
# COMPACT_ATOMS: atom_id res chain seq x y z
N MET A 1 -28.82 12.66 -23.92
CA MET A 1 -27.80 13.73 -23.79
C MET A 1 -26.57 13.11 -23.16
N LYS A 2 -25.38 13.28 -23.76
CA LYS A 2 -24.14 12.88 -23.09
C LYS A 2 -23.94 13.83 -21.90
N PRO A 3 -23.45 13.35 -20.73
CA PRO A 3 -23.21 14.22 -19.58
C PRO A 3 -22.34 15.45 -19.90
N THR A 4 -21.47 15.33 -20.91
CA THR A 4 -20.54 16.37 -21.41
C THR A 4 -21.23 17.57 -22.11
N ASP A 5 -22.53 17.48 -22.42
CA ASP A 5 -23.33 18.53 -23.08
C ASP A 5 -24.30 19.26 -22.11
N ALA A 6 -24.13 19.10 -20.80
CA ALA A 6 -24.97 19.79 -19.82
C ALA A 6 -24.77 21.33 -19.90
N PRO A 7 -25.86 22.13 -19.78
CA PRO A 7 -25.78 23.59 -19.82
C PRO A 7 -24.87 24.15 -18.71
N ALA A 8 -24.23 25.28 -19.00
CA ALA A 8 -23.17 25.86 -18.17
C ALA A 8 -23.58 26.15 -16.71
N ASP A 9 -24.87 26.32 -16.44
CA ASP A 9 -25.43 26.63 -15.11
C ASP A 9 -25.72 25.38 -14.25
N ALA A 10 -25.52 24.17 -14.77
CA ALA A 10 -25.70 22.94 -14.01
C ALA A 10 -24.54 22.72 -13.00
N PRO A 11 -24.80 22.15 -11.80
CA PRO A 11 -23.75 21.80 -10.84
C PRO A 11 -22.65 20.95 -11.48
N LEU A 12 -21.38 21.23 -11.15
CA LEU A 12 -20.24 20.46 -11.65
C LEU A 12 -20.31 19.03 -11.11
N SER A 13 -20.34 18.05 -12.01
CA SER A 13 -20.32 16.64 -11.64
C SER A 13 -18.90 16.07 -11.70
N GLU A 14 -18.67 14.94 -11.03
CA GLU A 14 -17.38 14.24 -11.08
C GLU A 14 -17.01 13.83 -12.52
N ALA A 15 -18.01 13.53 -13.35
CA ALA A 15 -17.83 13.24 -14.76
C ALA A 15 -17.28 14.46 -15.55
N ASP A 16 -17.65 15.68 -15.16
CA ASP A 16 -17.15 16.92 -15.79
C ASP A 16 -15.67 17.15 -15.46
N ILE A 17 -15.25 16.81 -14.23
CA ILE A 17 -13.85 16.91 -13.78
C ILE A 17 -12.99 15.90 -14.54
N GLN A 18 -13.48 14.68 -14.73
CA GLN A 18 -12.77 13.65 -15.48
C GLN A 18 -12.68 14.00 -16.97
N ALA A 19 -13.77 14.49 -17.58
CA ALA A 19 -13.77 14.94 -18.97
C ALA A 19 -12.82 16.15 -19.19
N TYR A 20 -12.66 17.03 -18.19
CA TYR A 20 -11.67 18.11 -18.24
C TYR A 20 -10.24 17.58 -18.21
N ALA A 21 -9.95 16.62 -17.32
CA ALA A 21 -8.65 15.98 -17.22
C ALA A 21 -8.29 15.19 -18.49
N ASP A 22 -9.29 14.61 -19.16
CA ASP A 22 -9.14 13.86 -20.40
C ASP A 22 -9.15 14.77 -21.65
N GLY A 23 -9.34 16.09 -21.49
CA GLY A 23 -9.39 17.05 -22.61
C GLY A 23 -10.63 16.91 -23.52
N THR A 24 -11.65 16.20 -23.07
CA THR A 24 -12.89 15.91 -23.82
C THR A 24 -14.06 16.82 -23.45
N LEU A 25 -13.86 17.74 -22.50
CA LEU A 25 -14.87 18.70 -22.07
C LEU A 25 -15.10 19.81 -23.10
N SER A 26 -16.36 20.22 -23.28
CA SER A 26 -16.71 21.31 -24.22
C SER A 26 -16.04 22.64 -23.80
N PRO A 27 -15.63 23.50 -24.75
CA PRO A 27 -14.91 24.75 -24.43
C PRO A 27 -15.67 25.70 -23.50
N ALA A 28 -17.00 25.78 -23.64
CA ALA A 28 -17.85 26.61 -22.78
C ALA A 28 -17.89 26.11 -21.32
N ARG A 29 -17.93 24.78 -21.12
CA ARG A 29 -17.94 24.16 -19.79
C ARG A 29 -16.55 24.17 -19.15
N ALA A 30 -15.49 24.08 -19.95
CA ALA A 30 -14.10 24.23 -19.48
C ALA A 30 -13.80 25.66 -18.99
N ALA A 31 -14.38 26.70 -19.62
CA ALA A 31 -14.26 28.08 -19.15
C ALA A 31 -14.94 28.27 -17.78
N PHE A 32 -16.15 27.73 -17.61
CA PHE A 32 -16.87 27.73 -16.33
C PHE A 32 -16.09 27.00 -15.21
N LEU A 33 -15.51 25.83 -15.51
CA LEU A 33 -14.69 25.09 -14.57
C LEU A 33 -13.40 25.86 -14.19
N ARG A 34 -12.75 26.54 -15.15
CA ARG A 34 -11.60 27.40 -14.84
C ARG A 34 -11.97 28.55 -13.90
N ASP A 35 -13.09 29.20 -14.13
CA ASP A 35 -13.58 30.27 -13.24
C ASP A 35 -13.99 29.78 -11.86
N TYR A 36 -14.44 28.52 -11.75
CA TYR A 36 -14.68 27.84 -10.48
C TYR A 36 -13.38 27.51 -9.75
N LEU A 37 -12.39 26.93 -10.45
CA LEU A 37 -11.08 26.59 -9.87
C LEU A 37 -10.24 27.82 -9.48
N LEU A 38 -10.45 28.97 -10.13
CA LEU A 38 -9.84 30.24 -9.73
C LEU A 38 -10.42 30.78 -8.40
N ARG A 39 -11.67 30.41 -8.06
CA ARG A 39 -12.31 30.80 -6.80
C ARG A 39 -11.96 29.87 -5.64
N ASP A 40 -11.58 28.62 -5.91
CA ASP A 40 -11.14 27.66 -4.90
C ASP A 40 -9.77 27.02 -5.24
N PRO A 41 -8.65 27.61 -4.75
CA PRO A 41 -7.31 27.12 -5.05
C PRO A 41 -6.97 25.77 -4.38
N ALA A 42 -7.76 25.31 -3.40
CA ALA A 42 -7.58 23.99 -2.81
C ALA A 42 -8.10 22.90 -3.75
N GLU A 43 -9.26 23.10 -4.36
CA GLU A 43 -9.81 22.21 -5.39
C GLU A 43 -8.94 22.21 -6.66
N ALA A 44 -8.40 23.36 -7.07
CA ALA A 44 -7.46 23.44 -8.20
C ALA A 44 -6.23 22.53 -8.02
N ARG A 45 -5.67 22.46 -6.79
CA ARG A 45 -4.55 21.56 -6.48
C ARG A 45 -4.95 20.09 -6.55
N ARG A 46 -6.17 19.77 -6.12
CA ARG A 46 -6.70 18.40 -6.13
C ARG A 46 -6.91 17.90 -7.56
N VAL A 47 -7.50 18.73 -8.43
CA VAL A 47 -7.68 18.43 -9.86
C VAL A 47 -6.33 18.30 -10.59
N ALA A 48 -5.38 19.20 -10.32
CA ALA A 48 -4.04 19.13 -10.92
C ALA A 48 -3.26 17.87 -10.49
N PHE A 49 -3.46 17.40 -9.25
CA PHE A 49 -2.86 16.16 -8.76
C PHE A 49 -3.40 14.94 -9.52
N TYR A 50 -4.72 14.84 -9.69
CA TYR A 50 -5.33 13.75 -10.45
C TYR A 50 -4.96 13.79 -11.94
N GLY A 51 -4.83 14.98 -12.54
CA GLY A 51 -4.34 15.12 -13.92
C GLY A 51 -2.95 14.54 -14.13
N LYS A 52 -2.00 14.82 -13.21
CA LYS A 52 -0.65 14.22 -13.25
C LYS A 52 -0.67 12.70 -13.09
N LEU A 53 -1.56 12.19 -12.24
CA LEU A 53 -1.73 10.75 -12.03
C LEU A 53 -2.25 10.08 -13.31
N ASN A 54 -3.23 10.70 -13.98
CA ASN A 54 -3.80 10.21 -15.23
C ASN A 54 -2.78 10.22 -16.38
N GLU A 55 -1.98 11.29 -16.51
CA GLU A 55 -0.87 11.33 -17.47
C GLU A 55 0.14 10.19 -17.21
N GLN A 56 0.46 9.91 -15.95
CA GLN A 56 1.41 8.86 -15.60
C GLN A 56 0.85 7.47 -15.93
N ILE A 57 -0.45 7.25 -15.71
CA ILE A 57 -1.15 6.03 -16.10
C ILE A 57 -1.16 5.88 -17.62
N GLN A 58 -1.52 6.92 -18.39
CA GLN A 58 -1.54 6.89 -19.85
C GLN A 58 -0.14 6.70 -20.47
N ARG A 59 0.92 7.23 -19.84
CA ARG A 59 2.31 6.96 -20.24
C ARG A 59 2.74 5.53 -19.97
N THR A 60 2.26 4.93 -18.88
CA THR A 60 2.61 3.56 -18.47
C THR A 60 1.80 2.53 -19.25
N PHE A 61 0.55 2.86 -19.59
CA PHE A 61 -0.37 2.08 -20.39
C PHE A 61 -0.85 2.94 -21.55
N PRO A 62 -0.11 2.98 -22.67
CA PRO A 62 -0.61 3.63 -23.87
C PRO A 62 -1.87 2.86 -24.29
N SER A 63 -3.03 3.49 -24.13
CA SER A 63 -4.28 2.97 -24.68
C SER A 63 -4.12 2.91 -26.19
N ALA A 64 -3.81 1.72 -26.72
CA ALA A 64 -4.00 1.42 -28.12
C ALA A 64 -5.48 1.69 -28.41
N GLY A 65 -5.76 2.78 -29.13
CA GLY A 65 -7.11 3.22 -29.43
C GLY A 65 -7.93 2.04 -29.95
N GLU A 66 -8.99 1.72 -29.24
CA GLU A 66 -9.91 0.67 -29.64
C GLU A 66 -10.61 1.12 -30.93
N PRO A 67 -10.39 0.45 -32.07
CA PRO A 67 -11.09 0.80 -33.28
C PRO A 67 -12.56 0.35 -33.14
N ALA A 68 -13.47 1.29 -33.38
CA ALA A 68 -14.91 1.03 -33.47
C ALA A 68 -15.20 -0.22 -34.32
N PRO A 69 -16.19 -1.06 -33.95
CA PRO A 69 -16.48 -2.30 -34.66
C PRO A 69 -17.03 -1.96 -36.05
N LYS A 70 -16.14 -1.95 -37.05
CA LYS A 70 -16.54 -1.90 -38.45
C LYS A 70 -16.96 -3.30 -38.86
N ALA A 71 -18.24 -3.38 -39.22
CA ALA A 71 -18.94 -4.49 -39.82
C ALA A 71 -18.04 -5.52 -40.53
N PHE A 72 -18.25 -6.78 -40.15
CA PHE A 72 -17.83 -7.98 -40.85
C PHE A 72 -18.12 -7.85 -42.35
N LYS A 73 -17.06 -7.64 -43.14
CA LYS A 73 -17.09 -7.78 -44.60
C LYS A 73 -15.82 -8.49 -45.06
N GLY A 74 -16.02 -9.73 -45.49
CA GLY A 74 -15.42 -10.26 -46.70
C GLY A 74 -13.93 -10.57 -46.67
N ARG A 75 -13.66 -11.88 -46.58
CA ARG A 75 -12.60 -12.61 -47.32
C ARG A 75 -11.76 -11.72 -48.26
N ARG A 76 -10.46 -11.58 -47.93
CA ARG A 76 -9.42 -11.45 -48.95
C ARG A 76 -8.13 -12.07 -48.43
N GLU A 77 -7.76 -13.19 -49.04
CA GLU A 77 -6.41 -13.75 -48.95
C GLU A 77 -5.40 -12.66 -49.33
N VAL A 78 -4.49 -12.34 -48.42
CA VAL A 78 -3.30 -11.57 -48.74
C VAL A 78 -2.11 -12.49 -48.55
N ARG A 79 -1.68 -13.02 -49.70
CA ARG A 79 -0.40 -13.67 -49.94
C ARG A 79 0.74 -12.75 -49.47
N SER A 80 1.36 -13.07 -48.34
CA SER A 80 2.57 -12.38 -47.88
C SER A 80 3.78 -12.85 -48.70
N ARG A 81 4.07 -12.13 -49.78
CA ARG A 81 5.39 -12.11 -50.42
C ARG A 81 6.15 -10.89 -49.90
N GLY A 82 7.15 -11.14 -49.06
CA GLY A 82 8.10 -10.15 -48.59
C GLY A 82 9.14 -10.76 -47.64
N ARG A 83 10.16 -11.40 -48.20
CA ARG A 83 11.36 -11.92 -47.52
C ARG A 83 12.20 -10.70 -47.08
N THR A 84 12.66 -10.55 -45.85
CA THR A 84 13.89 -11.12 -45.25
C THR A 84 14.04 -10.40 -43.87
N ALA A 85 14.28 -11.06 -42.75
CA ALA A 85 15.57 -11.62 -42.37
C ALA A 85 15.41 -12.96 -41.63
N LEU A 86 16.36 -13.86 -41.87
CA LEU A 86 16.46 -15.20 -41.32
C LEU A 86 16.76 -15.16 -39.81
N ALA A 87 15.76 -14.84 -38.98
CA ALA A 87 15.76 -15.31 -37.60
C ALA A 87 15.32 -16.78 -37.65
N THR A 88 16.27 -17.70 -37.44
CA THR A 88 15.99 -19.14 -37.38
C THR A 88 14.82 -19.41 -36.42
N PRO A 89 13.95 -20.41 -36.69
CA PRO A 89 12.81 -20.72 -35.82
C PRO A 89 13.24 -21.09 -34.38
N ARG A 90 14.52 -21.46 -34.19
CA ARG A 90 15.15 -21.65 -32.88
C ARG A 90 15.37 -20.34 -32.13
N LEU A 91 15.74 -19.25 -32.81
CA LEU A 91 15.93 -17.92 -32.21
C LEU A 91 14.58 -17.29 -31.79
N ARG A 92 13.52 -17.50 -32.57
CA ARG A 92 12.15 -17.06 -32.19
C ARG A 92 11.60 -17.84 -30.99
N LYS A 93 11.85 -19.15 -30.91
CA LYS A 93 11.45 -19.99 -29.77
C LYS A 93 12.20 -19.59 -28.49
N THR A 94 13.50 -19.33 -28.56
CA THR A 94 14.31 -18.90 -27.40
C THR A 94 13.92 -17.52 -26.89
N ILE A 95 13.62 -16.56 -27.76
CA ILE A 95 13.08 -15.25 -27.36
C ILE A 95 11.69 -15.41 -26.71
N GLY A 96 10.82 -16.25 -27.27
CA GLY A 96 9.49 -16.52 -26.70
C GLY A 96 9.56 -17.18 -25.31
N THR A 97 10.46 -18.15 -25.11
CA THR A 97 10.68 -18.76 -23.79
C THR A 97 11.28 -17.78 -22.79
N LEU A 98 12.22 -16.92 -23.21
CA LEU A 98 12.81 -15.91 -22.33
C LEU A 98 11.74 -14.91 -21.87
N LEU A 99 10.88 -14.45 -22.79
CA LEU A 99 9.78 -13.54 -22.47
C LEU A 99 8.78 -14.19 -21.51
N ALA A 100 8.42 -15.45 -21.73
CA ALA A 100 7.53 -16.19 -20.84
C ALA A 100 8.11 -16.34 -19.43
N VAL A 101 9.42 -16.62 -19.31
CA VAL A 101 10.12 -16.67 -18.02
C VAL A 101 10.08 -15.31 -17.32
N VAL A 102 10.36 -14.23 -18.05
CA VAL A 102 10.31 -12.88 -17.49
C VAL A 102 8.93 -12.51 -16.98
N ILE A 103 7.86 -12.83 -17.72
CA ILE A 103 6.47 -12.64 -17.28
C ILE A 103 6.18 -13.47 -16.03
N ALA A 104 6.60 -14.74 -16.00
CA ALA A 104 6.42 -15.61 -14.84
C ALA A 104 7.14 -15.06 -13.59
N CYS A 105 8.37 -14.56 -13.74
CA CYS A 105 9.11 -13.91 -12.65
C CYS A 105 8.42 -12.63 -12.17
N MET A 106 7.88 -11.80 -13.07
CA MET A 106 7.12 -10.60 -12.69
C MET A 106 5.83 -10.96 -11.96
N ALA A 107 5.09 -11.97 -12.43
CA ALA A 107 3.87 -12.44 -11.78
C ALA A 107 4.17 -13.00 -10.37
N ALA A 108 5.21 -13.83 -10.25
CA ALA A 108 5.65 -14.36 -8.96
C ALA A 108 6.11 -13.24 -8.02
N GLY A 109 6.91 -12.29 -8.51
CA GLY A 109 7.37 -11.13 -7.74
C GLY A 109 6.23 -10.22 -7.28
N GLY A 110 5.26 -9.95 -8.16
CA GLY A 110 4.06 -9.16 -7.84
C GLY A 110 3.19 -9.85 -6.79
N TRP A 111 3.01 -11.17 -6.89
CA TRP A 111 2.29 -11.95 -5.88
C TRP A 111 3.00 -11.93 -4.52
N LEU A 112 4.32 -12.09 -4.52
CA LEU A 112 5.13 -12.01 -3.30
C LEU A 112 5.10 -10.62 -2.67
N ALA A 113 5.10 -9.56 -3.48
CA ALA A 113 4.98 -8.19 -3.00
C ALA A 113 3.60 -7.91 -2.40
N ALA A 114 2.53 -8.48 -2.96
CA ALA A 114 1.16 -8.30 -2.46
C ALA A 114 0.95 -8.86 -1.05
N THR A 115 1.73 -9.86 -0.62
CA THR A 115 1.66 -10.43 0.74
C THR A 115 2.47 -9.63 1.76
N GLN A 116 3.38 -8.74 1.34
CA GLN A 116 4.20 -7.96 2.25
C GLN A 116 3.40 -6.83 2.89
N VAL A 117 3.49 -6.71 4.22
CA VAL A 117 2.95 -5.55 4.93
C VAL A 117 3.92 -4.36 4.81
N THR A 118 3.42 -3.21 4.38
CA THR A 118 4.22 -1.98 4.31
C THR A 118 4.51 -1.44 5.72
N GLN A 119 5.61 -0.67 5.88
CA GLN A 119 5.95 -0.10 7.18
C GLN A 119 4.88 0.87 7.67
N GLN A 120 4.27 1.63 6.74
CA GLN A 120 3.17 2.53 7.03
C GLN A 120 1.94 1.77 7.56
N ALA A 121 1.54 0.67 6.91
CA ALA A 121 0.39 -0.13 7.33
C ALA A 121 0.60 -0.73 8.73
N LEU A 122 1.80 -1.28 9.00
CA LEU A 122 2.13 -1.83 10.30
C LEU A 122 2.18 -0.75 11.41
N ASN A 123 2.74 0.42 11.11
CA ASN A 123 2.76 1.56 12.03
C ASN A 123 1.33 2.05 12.38
N ASN A 124 0.47 2.18 11.36
CA ASN A 124 -0.92 2.58 11.55
C ASN A 124 -1.67 1.55 12.39
N ALA A 125 -1.46 0.26 12.13
CA ALA A 125 -2.03 -0.82 12.92
C ALA A 125 -1.57 -0.76 14.38
N ALA A 126 -0.28 -0.49 14.63
CA ALA A 126 0.25 -0.41 15.99
C ALA A 126 -0.37 0.76 16.77
N VAL A 127 -0.55 1.91 16.13
CA VAL A 127 -1.24 3.07 16.74
C VAL A 127 -2.72 2.75 17.01
N MET A 128 -3.39 2.11 16.05
CA MET A 128 -4.81 1.71 16.18
C MET A 128 -5.00 0.74 17.35
N VAL A 129 -4.19 -0.33 17.42
CA VAL A 129 -4.23 -1.32 18.50
C VAL A 129 -3.94 -0.66 19.85
N LEU A 130 -2.94 0.22 19.91
CA LEU A 130 -2.63 0.94 21.16
C LEU A 130 -3.81 1.80 21.60
N ALA A 131 -4.49 2.47 20.67
CA ALA A 131 -5.68 3.27 20.96
C ALA A 131 -6.86 2.40 21.42
N GLU A 132 -7.10 1.26 20.78
CA GLU A 132 -8.12 0.28 21.19
C GLU A 132 -7.84 -0.26 22.60
N THR A 133 -6.59 -0.63 22.87
CA THR A 133 -6.14 -1.13 24.18
C THR A 133 -6.26 -0.05 25.26
N ALA A 134 -5.99 1.22 24.92
CA ALA A 134 -6.17 2.33 25.84
C ALA A 134 -7.66 2.63 26.11
N ALA A 135 -8.54 2.42 25.13
CA ALA A 135 -9.98 2.59 25.28
C ALA A 135 -10.63 1.44 26.09
N ALA A 136 -10.07 0.23 26.01
CA ALA A 136 -10.49 -0.93 26.77
C ALA A 136 -9.29 -1.57 27.51
N PRO A 137 -8.83 -0.97 28.63
CA PRO A 137 -7.65 -1.46 29.35
C PRO A 137 -7.84 -2.85 29.94
N PHE A 138 -6.78 -3.65 29.92
CA PHE A 138 -6.73 -4.92 30.62
C PHE A 138 -6.66 -4.71 32.14
N PRO A 139 -7.43 -5.49 32.93
CA PRO A 139 -7.29 -5.52 34.38
C PRO A 139 -5.85 -5.87 34.81
N ALA A 140 -5.36 -5.26 35.89
CA ALA A 140 -4.04 -5.60 36.43
C ALA A 140 -3.92 -7.07 36.89
N SER A 141 -5.05 -7.72 37.18
CA SER A 141 -5.17 -9.14 37.50
C SER A 141 -5.19 -10.06 36.27
N SER A 142 -5.11 -9.53 35.05
CA SER A 142 -5.05 -10.35 33.83
C SER A 142 -3.87 -11.33 33.92
N PRO A 143 -4.11 -12.62 33.64
CA PRO A 143 -3.07 -13.64 33.74
C PRO A 143 -1.99 -13.40 32.68
N THR A 144 -0.73 -13.66 33.05
CA THR A 144 0.36 -13.77 32.07
C THR A 144 0.07 -14.91 31.12
N ARG A 145 0.12 -14.64 29.82
CA ARG A 145 0.08 -15.68 28.78
C ARG A 145 1.49 -16.04 28.35
N SER A 146 1.66 -17.25 27.85
CA SER A 146 2.88 -17.68 27.16
C SER A 146 2.50 -18.06 25.73
N ALA A 147 3.23 -17.52 24.76
CA ALA A 147 3.00 -17.72 23.35
C ALA A 147 4.32 -18.03 22.65
N PRO A 148 4.46 -19.17 21.93
CA PRO A 148 5.72 -19.55 21.28
C PRO A 148 6.23 -18.54 20.25
N SER A 149 5.32 -17.77 19.65
CA SER A 149 5.64 -16.74 18.66
C SER A 149 5.94 -15.38 19.28
N ALA A 150 5.65 -15.20 20.58
CA ALA A 150 5.81 -13.93 21.25
C ALA A 150 7.25 -13.74 21.74
N PRO A 151 7.81 -12.52 21.59
CA PRO A 151 9.07 -12.16 22.23
C PRO A 151 9.01 -12.35 23.76
N ASP A 152 10.02 -12.98 24.35
CA ASP A 152 10.14 -13.04 25.81
C ASP A 152 10.63 -11.69 26.33
N LEU A 153 9.74 -10.98 27.03
CA LEU A 153 10.01 -9.69 27.64
C LEU A 153 9.72 -9.72 29.15
N GLU A 154 9.50 -10.90 29.73
CA GLU A 154 9.22 -11.04 31.16
C GLU A 154 10.43 -10.63 32.00
N ALA A 155 11.65 -10.93 31.51
CA ALA A 155 12.90 -10.55 32.15
C ALA A 155 13.07 -9.03 32.35
N ILE A 156 12.37 -8.21 31.55
CA ILE A 156 12.37 -6.75 31.67
C ILE A 156 11.09 -6.19 32.32
N GLY A 157 10.25 -7.07 32.87
CA GLY A 157 9.02 -6.71 33.57
C GLY A 157 7.81 -6.46 32.67
N LEU A 158 7.85 -6.89 31.40
CA LEU A 158 6.71 -6.83 30.48
C LEU A 158 6.00 -8.18 30.45
N ARG A 159 4.73 -8.18 30.84
CA ARG A 159 3.88 -9.38 30.90
C ARG A 159 2.96 -9.44 29.70
N LEU A 160 3.04 -10.52 28.93
CA LEU A 160 2.11 -10.76 27.82
C LEU A 160 0.70 -11.03 28.36
N VAL A 161 -0.30 -10.30 27.85
CA VAL A 161 -1.71 -10.45 28.27
C VAL A 161 -2.64 -10.83 27.12
N ASP A 162 -2.28 -10.52 25.88
CA ASP A 162 -3.05 -10.88 24.70
C ASP A 162 -2.16 -11.14 23.48
N GLU A 163 -2.64 -12.02 22.60
CA GLU A 163 -2.03 -12.30 21.30
C GLU A 163 -3.16 -12.44 20.27
N ARG A 164 -3.02 -11.81 19.11
CA ARG A 164 -3.96 -11.98 18.00
C ARG A 164 -3.29 -11.82 16.64
N VAL A 165 -3.90 -12.38 15.60
CA VAL A 165 -3.48 -12.16 14.21
C VAL A 165 -4.36 -11.10 13.58
N LEU A 166 -3.74 -10.02 13.14
CA LEU A 166 -4.37 -8.91 12.43
C LEU A 166 -4.34 -9.16 10.93
N SER A 167 -5.48 -8.89 10.28
CA SER A 167 -5.58 -8.82 8.82
C SER A 167 -5.48 -7.35 8.40
N LEU A 168 -4.35 -6.97 7.79
CA LEU A 168 -4.08 -5.59 7.35
C LEU A 168 -4.43 -5.36 5.86
N GLY A 169 -4.88 -6.41 5.19
CA GLY A 169 -5.35 -6.42 3.81
C GLY A 169 -5.77 -7.83 3.42
N VAL A 170 -6.11 -8.05 2.14
CA VAL A 170 -6.62 -9.35 1.66
C VAL A 170 -5.64 -10.50 1.90
N LEU A 171 -4.34 -10.25 1.72
CA LEU A 171 -3.27 -11.23 1.91
C LEU A 171 -2.27 -10.83 3.00
N GLN A 172 -2.42 -9.63 3.56
CA GLN A 172 -1.47 -9.00 4.47
C GLN A 172 -1.84 -9.32 5.91
N ARG A 173 -0.92 -9.95 6.64
CA ARG A 173 -1.14 -10.38 8.03
C ARG A 173 -0.02 -9.89 8.94
N ALA A 174 -0.36 -9.54 10.17
CA ALA A 174 0.58 -9.25 11.23
C ALA A 174 0.15 -9.96 12.51
N THR A 175 1.11 -10.36 13.35
CA THR A 175 0.82 -10.86 14.69
C THR A 175 0.99 -9.72 15.68
N GLU A 176 0.00 -9.56 16.54
CA GLU A 176 -0.05 -8.61 17.62
C GLU A 176 0.17 -9.31 18.95
N PHE A 177 0.97 -8.68 19.80
CA PHE A 177 1.20 -9.06 21.17
C PHE A 177 1.01 -7.84 22.06
N ILE A 178 0.11 -7.94 23.05
CA ILE A 178 -0.11 -6.88 24.03
C ILE A 178 0.60 -7.26 25.31
N TYR A 179 1.52 -6.40 25.74
CA TYR A 179 2.20 -6.52 27.02
C TYR A 179 1.74 -5.43 27.98
N LEU A 180 1.78 -5.71 29.28
CA LEU A 180 1.63 -4.71 30.33
C LEU A 180 2.96 -4.55 31.07
N ASN A 181 3.32 -3.30 31.36
CA ASN A 181 4.46 -3.01 32.23
C ASN A 181 4.07 -3.04 33.72
N GLY A 182 5.03 -2.76 34.60
CA GLY A 182 4.78 -2.68 36.05
C GLY A 182 3.76 -1.62 36.47
N ASP A 183 3.58 -0.57 35.65
CA ASP A 183 2.59 0.50 35.86
C ASP A 183 1.22 0.18 35.22
N ASN A 184 1.00 -1.06 34.76
CA ASN A 184 -0.18 -1.51 34.03
C ASN A 184 -0.45 -0.72 32.73
N GLN A 185 0.58 -0.14 32.13
CA GLN A 185 0.50 0.55 30.84
C GLN A 185 0.74 -0.42 29.69
N PRO A 186 -0.02 -0.32 28.59
CA PRO A 186 0.12 -1.21 27.46
C PRO A 186 1.36 -0.89 26.62
N VAL A 187 2.08 -1.95 26.26
CA VAL A 187 3.15 -1.97 25.25
C VAL A 187 2.71 -2.95 24.17
N VAL A 188 2.42 -2.42 23.00
CA VAL A 188 1.96 -3.21 21.84
C VAL A 188 3.17 -3.57 21.00
N VAL A 189 3.31 -4.85 20.68
CA VAL A 189 4.34 -5.35 19.76
C VAL A 189 3.64 -5.98 18.57
N LEU A 190 3.88 -5.43 17.37
CA LEU A 190 3.46 -6.03 16.12
C LEU A 190 4.66 -6.64 15.40
N SER A 191 4.45 -7.82 14.81
CA SER A 191 5.42 -8.47 13.93
C SER A 191 4.76 -8.94 12.64
N THR A 192 5.50 -8.92 11.54
CA THR A 192 5.02 -9.43 10.25
C THR A 192 6.20 -9.89 9.40
N LEU A 193 5.93 -10.80 8.46
CA LEU A 193 6.93 -11.27 7.52
C LEU A 193 7.32 -10.14 6.55
N ALA A 194 8.62 -9.96 6.35
CA ALA A 194 9.22 -8.89 5.57
C ALA A 194 10.35 -9.44 4.68
N LEU A 195 10.02 -10.34 3.74
CA LEU A 195 10.99 -11.05 2.88
C LEU A 195 11.72 -10.12 1.92
N LEU A 196 11.02 -9.08 1.43
CA LEU A 196 11.54 -8.14 0.43
C LEU A 196 12.11 -6.86 1.05
N ALA A 197 11.97 -6.69 2.37
CA ALA A 197 12.41 -5.47 3.04
C ALA A 197 13.93 -5.52 3.31
N PRO A 198 14.64 -4.38 3.18
CA PRO A 198 16.04 -4.31 3.58
C PRO A 198 16.17 -4.55 5.09
N ALA A 199 17.20 -5.29 5.49
CA ALA A 199 17.51 -5.49 6.90
C ALA A 199 17.89 -4.16 7.55
N GLN A 200 17.28 -3.89 8.70
CA GLN A 200 17.53 -2.73 9.55
C GLN A 200 17.57 -3.27 10.99
N PRO A 201 18.71 -3.86 11.41
CA PRO A 201 18.80 -4.55 12.70
C PRO A 201 18.74 -3.59 13.89
N GLN A 202 19.17 -2.34 13.69
CA GLN A 202 18.99 -1.27 14.66
C GLN A 202 17.56 -0.70 14.59
N TRP A 203 16.97 -0.45 15.75
CA TRP A 203 15.66 0.19 15.81
C TRP A 203 15.74 1.70 15.57
N SER A 204 14.67 2.23 14.99
CA SER A 204 14.46 3.66 14.79
C SER A 204 13.22 4.10 15.58
N ALA A 205 13.32 5.25 16.25
CA ALA A 205 12.19 5.83 16.97
C ALA A 205 11.46 6.88 16.13
N ARG A 206 10.14 6.82 16.12
CA ARG A 206 9.26 7.87 15.60
C ARG A 206 8.24 8.22 16.65
N ARG A 207 8.03 9.52 16.90
CA ARG A 207 7.00 10.03 17.78
C ARG A 207 5.85 10.60 16.97
N ILE A 208 4.61 10.24 17.32
CA ILE A 208 3.38 10.73 16.70
C ILE A 208 2.46 11.18 17.84
N GLY A 209 2.46 12.48 18.13
CA GLY A 209 1.79 13.02 19.32
C GLY A 209 2.36 12.42 20.60
N ASP A 210 1.51 11.76 21.38
CA ASP A 210 1.89 11.05 22.62
C ASP A 210 2.23 9.58 22.40
N VAL A 211 2.16 9.07 21.17
CA VAL A 211 2.58 7.71 20.83
C VAL A 211 4.03 7.71 20.39
N ARG A 212 4.80 6.73 20.87
CA ARG A 212 6.14 6.42 20.39
C ARG A 212 6.12 5.06 19.71
N LEU A 213 6.67 5.01 18.50
CA LEU A 213 6.88 3.82 17.70
C LEU A 213 8.37 3.54 17.60
N LEU A 214 8.78 2.32 17.90
CA LEU A 214 10.14 1.81 17.69
C LEU A 214 10.05 0.73 16.62
N THR A 215 10.77 0.91 15.51
CA THR A 215 10.62 0.04 14.32
C THR A 215 11.97 -0.46 13.83
N TRP A 216 12.03 -1.73 13.45
CA TRP A 216 13.21 -2.35 12.86
C TRP A 216 12.83 -3.52 11.96
N THR A 217 13.81 -4.09 11.26
CA THR A 217 13.61 -5.25 10.40
C THR A 217 14.80 -6.20 10.56
N ALA A 218 14.55 -7.36 11.15
CA ALA A 218 15.55 -8.38 11.43
C ALA A 218 14.93 -9.77 11.17
N GLN A 219 15.77 -10.76 10.85
CA GLN A 219 15.33 -12.15 10.68
C GLN A 219 14.15 -12.34 9.71
N ARG A 220 14.11 -11.56 8.61
CA ARG A 220 12.99 -11.55 7.63
C ARG A 220 11.64 -11.16 8.22
N GLN A 221 11.64 -10.49 9.37
CA GLN A 221 10.46 -9.94 10.00
C GLN A 221 10.63 -8.44 10.21
N ARG A 222 9.51 -7.73 10.14
CA ARG A 222 9.42 -6.34 10.56
C ARG A 222 8.71 -6.29 11.90
N PHE A 223 9.26 -5.49 12.80
CA PHE A 223 8.71 -5.27 14.12
C PHE A 223 8.35 -3.80 14.31
N VAL A 224 7.28 -3.58 15.05
CA VAL A 224 6.87 -2.27 15.57
C VAL A 224 6.50 -2.44 17.02
N VAL A 225 7.18 -1.72 17.90
CA VAL A 225 6.83 -1.61 19.32
C VAL A 225 6.19 -0.23 19.53
N ALA A 226 4.97 -0.20 20.04
CA ALA A 226 4.19 1.00 20.26
C ALA A 226 3.78 1.13 21.71
N GLY A 227 3.83 2.35 22.22
CA GLY A 227 3.36 2.71 23.55
C GLY A 227 3.22 4.21 23.69
N ASN A 228 2.74 4.69 24.84
CA ASN A 228 2.83 6.10 25.14
C ASN A 228 4.32 6.52 25.21
N ALA A 229 4.65 7.72 24.76
CA ALA A 229 6.01 8.24 24.76
C ALA A 229 6.64 8.29 26.18
N ARG A 230 5.81 8.31 27.22
CA ARG A 230 6.21 8.27 28.64
C ARG A 230 6.22 6.86 29.24
N THR A 231 5.80 5.84 28.49
CA THR A 231 5.75 4.47 29.00
C THR A 231 7.16 3.94 29.26
N HIS A 232 7.41 3.57 30.51
CA HIS A 232 8.65 2.93 30.92
C HIS A 232 8.78 1.55 30.29
N GLY A 233 10.01 1.13 29.99
CA GLY A 233 10.31 -0.18 29.42
C GLY A 233 10.21 -0.28 27.89
N LEU A 234 9.62 0.72 27.21
CA LEU A 234 9.42 0.68 25.75
C LEU A 234 10.75 0.55 24.97
N MET A 235 11.73 1.39 25.31
CA MET A 235 13.06 1.37 24.66
C MET A 235 13.82 0.08 25.01
N ARG A 236 13.76 -0.35 26.28
CA ARG A 236 14.38 -1.59 26.73
C ARG A 236 13.82 -2.81 26.01
N ALA A 237 12.53 -2.83 25.69
CA ALA A 237 11.92 -3.89 24.90
C ALA A 237 12.52 -3.96 23.50
N ALA A 238 12.65 -2.82 22.82
CA ALA A 238 13.31 -2.78 21.51
C ALA A 238 14.79 -3.17 21.59
N ASP A 239 15.51 -2.76 22.63
CA ASP A 239 16.91 -3.14 22.84
C ASP A 239 17.05 -4.66 22.98
N VAL A 240 16.28 -5.30 23.86
CA VAL A 240 16.34 -6.76 24.07
C VAL A 240 15.98 -7.53 22.79
N MET A 241 14.99 -7.05 22.02
CA MET A 241 14.59 -7.71 20.78
C MET A 241 15.52 -7.46 19.58
N THR A 242 16.45 -6.52 19.69
CA THR A 242 17.44 -6.22 18.64
C THR A 242 18.85 -6.68 18.99
N MET A 243 19.08 -7.09 20.24
CA MET A 243 20.32 -7.75 20.66
C MET A 243 20.42 -9.15 20.04
N PRO A 244 21.59 -9.54 19.51
CA PRO A 244 21.84 -10.83 18.88
C PRO A 244 21.93 -11.99 19.86
#